data_AF-X1HZZ5-F1
#
_entry.id   AF-X1HZZ5-F1
#
_cell.length_a   1.000
_cell.length_b   1.000
_cell.length_c   1.000
_cell.angle_alpha   90.00
_cell.angle_beta   90.00
_cell.angle_gamma   90.00
#
_symmetry.space_group_name_H-M   'P 1'
#
loop_
_entity.id
_entity.type
_entity.pdbx_description
1 polymer ?
#
loop_
_entity_poly.entity_id
_entity_poly.type
_entity_poly.pdbx_seq_one_letter_code
_entity_poly.pdbx_strand_id
1 'polypeptide(L)'
;GRVREYYDGFEGVIPRMERLYRDTESEHSRTEIERYMVFSLCPVCRGKRLKPEALAVTIGDKNIADVTEMSVAQELDWVMRLSGRKTILSQREQMIARQILKEIQARLGFLRDVGLDYLTIDRASATLSGGEAQRIRLATQIGSGLMGVLYICDEPTVGLHPADDARLIETLKRMRDLGNTILVVEHDEAMMRAADHIIDLGPGAGEHGGHIVVSGSLADVMDCRHSLTGLYLNGTKQIPLPSRRRRGSGDELVIKG
;
A
#
# COMPACT_ATOMS: atom_id res chain seq x y z
N GLY A 1 23.77 41.02 54.74
CA GLY A 1 22.90 40.92 53.55
C GLY A 1 21.70 40.09 53.89
N ARG A 2 20.50 40.47 53.45
CA ARG A 2 19.28 39.66 53.70
C ARG A 2 19.28 38.45 52.76
N VAL A 3 19.27 37.26 53.33
CA VAL A 3 18.99 36.02 52.60
C VAL A 3 17.53 36.07 52.14
N ARG A 4 17.30 35.82 50.85
CA ARG A 4 15.95 35.60 50.30
C ARG A 4 15.84 34.13 49.94
N GLU A 5 14.92 33.42 50.58
CA GLU A 5 14.50 32.09 50.16
C GLU A 5 13.30 32.21 49.24
N TYR A 6 13.35 31.52 48.10
CA TYR A 6 12.23 31.37 47.19
C TYR A 6 11.76 29.92 47.28
N TYR A 7 10.49 29.73 47.63
CA TYR A 7 9.83 28.44 47.58
C TYR A 7 9.03 28.41 46.28
N ASP A 8 9.56 27.73 45.28
CA ASP A 8 8.80 27.40 44.07
C ASP A 8 8.34 25.94 44.15
N GLY A 9 7.10 25.70 43.75
CA GLY A 9 6.53 24.37 43.75
C GLY A 9 7.09 23.58 42.58
N PHE A 10 7.69 22.41 42.84
CA PHE A 10 8.11 21.54 41.74
C PHE A 10 6.87 21.03 40.98
N GLU A 11 6.65 21.56 39.77
CA GLU A 11 5.48 21.22 38.92
C GLU A 11 5.45 19.75 38.45
N GLY A 12 6.55 19.01 38.64
CA GLY A 12 6.72 17.65 38.14
C GLY A 12 7.26 17.61 36.71
N VAL A 13 7.81 16.46 36.32
CA VAL A 13 8.45 16.31 35.00
C VAL A 13 7.42 16.32 33.87
N ILE A 14 6.30 15.60 34.02
CA ILE A 14 5.28 15.48 32.96
C ILE A 14 4.59 16.84 32.69
N PRO A 15 4.01 17.54 33.70
CA PRO A 15 3.35 18.82 33.45
C PRO A 15 4.29 19.87 32.88
N ARG A 16 5.56 19.85 33.31
CA ARG A 16 6.61 20.69 32.72
C ARG A 16 6.82 20.40 31.24
N MET A 17 6.96 19.13 30.85
CA MET A 17 7.16 18.74 29.45
C MET A 17 5.95 19.10 28.58
N GLU A 18 4.73 18.86 29.07
CA GLU A 18 3.49 19.24 28.37
C GLU A 18 3.37 20.75 28.16
N ARG A 19 3.71 21.54 29.20
CA ARG A 19 3.71 23.02 29.12
C ARG A 19 4.76 23.52 28.14
N LEU A 20 6.00 23.02 28.24
CA LEU A 20 7.08 23.39 27.32
C LEU A 20 6.73 23.04 25.87
N TYR A 21 6.11 21.89 25.61
CA TYR A 21 5.65 21.51 24.28
C TYR A 21 4.61 22.48 23.72
N ARG A 22 3.65 22.90 24.55
CA ARG A 22 2.55 23.80 24.17
C ARG A 22 3.02 25.24 23.93
N ASP A 23 3.91 25.74 24.79
CA ASP A 23 4.29 27.15 24.82
C ASP A 23 5.51 27.44 23.93
N THR A 24 6.26 26.42 23.49
CA THR A 24 7.45 26.63 22.65
C THR A 24 7.10 27.04 21.23
N GLU A 25 7.79 28.08 20.73
CA GLU A 25 7.76 28.50 19.32
C GLU A 25 8.86 27.82 18.47
N SER A 26 9.75 27.04 19.11
CA SER A 26 10.87 26.36 18.45
C SER A 26 10.49 24.96 18.01
N GLU A 27 10.52 24.70 16.69
CA GLU A 27 10.29 23.35 16.14
C GLU A 27 11.31 22.34 16.66
N HIS A 28 12.58 22.73 16.80
CA HIS A 28 13.61 21.84 17.34
C HIS A 28 13.27 21.39 18.76
N SER A 29 12.85 22.33 19.62
CA SER A 29 12.45 22.01 20.98
C SER A 29 11.19 21.14 21.02
N ARG A 30 10.25 21.37 20.11
CA ARG A 30 9.04 20.55 19.97
C ARG A 30 9.40 19.10 19.63
N THR A 31 10.23 18.89 18.60
CA THR A 31 10.67 17.55 18.18
C THR A 31 11.46 16.80 19.26
N GLU A 32 12.29 17.49 20.05
CA GLU A 32 13.00 16.83 21.18
C GLU A 32 12.03 16.33 22.25
N ILE A 33 10.97 17.09 22.56
CA ILE A 33 9.97 16.69 23.55
C ILE A 33 9.09 15.55 23.01
N GLU A 34 8.75 15.54 21.72
CA GLU A 34 7.92 14.50 21.09
C GLU A 34 8.50 13.09 21.24
N ARG A 35 9.82 12.95 21.37
CA ARG A 35 10.48 11.66 21.62
C ARG A 35 10.02 10.97 22.90
N TYR A 36 9.50 11.74 23.86
CA TYR A 36 8.98 11.26 25.14
C TYR A 36 7.44 11.19 25.17
N MET A 37 6.78 11.51 24.06
CA MET A 37 5.34 11.51 23.95
C MET A 37 4.85 10.31 23.14
N VAL A 38 3.61 9.91 23.40
CA VAL A 38 2.93 8.86 22.62
C VAL A 38 1.63 9.41 22.07
N PHE A 39 1.28 8.97 20.87
CA PHE A 39 -0.03 9.26 20.31
C PHE A 39 -1.10 8.52 21.11
N SER A 40 -2.11 9.26 21.57
CA SER A 40 -3.31 8.71 22.21
C SER A 40 -4.55 9.07 21.41
N LEU A 41 -5.60 8.24 21.54
CA LEU A 41 -6.87 8.54 20.90
C LEU A 41 -7.46 9.82 21.50
N CYS A 42 -7.93 10.71 20.64
CA CYS A 42 -8.63 11.91 21.08
C CYS A 42 -9.83 11.51 21.98
N PRO A 43 -9.96 12.02 23.21
CA PRO A 43 -11.03 11.60 24.12
C PRO A 43 -12.42 12.03 23.64
N VAL A 44 -12.50 13.07 22.79
CA VAL A 44 -13.77 13.62 22.28
C VAL A 44 -14.29 12.79 21.11
N CYS A 45 -13.51 12.62 20.04
CA CYS A 45 -13.94 11.91 18.84
C CYS A 45 -13.52 10.43 18.82
N ARG A 46 -12.74 9.97 19.80
CA ARG A 46 -12.22 8.60 19.92
C ARG A 46 -11.47 8.11 18.69
N GLY A 47 -10.78 9.01 18.00
CA GLY A 47 -10.03 8.70 16.77
C GLY A 47 -10.83 8.86 15.48
N LYS A 48 -12.14 9.12 15.54
CA LYS A 48 -13.01 9.28 14.35
C LYS A 48 -12.79 10.60 13.58
N ARG A 49 -12.05 11.56 14.14
CA ARG A 49 -11.63 12.84 13.53
C ARG A 49 -12.76 13.75 13.02
N LEU A 50 -14.00 13.46 13.38
CA LEU A 50 -15.19 14.17 12.93
C LEU A 50 -16.02 14.67 14.11
N LYS A 51 -16.82 15.71 13.84
CA LYS A 51 -17.76 16.28 14.81
C LYS A 51 -18.95 15.33 15.07
N PRO A 52 -19.61 15.40 16.24
CA PRO A 52 -20.76 14.57 16.55
C PRO A 52 -21.89 14.66 15.52
N GLU A 53 -22.14 15.84 14.95
CA GLU A 53 -23.19 16.05 13.95
C GLU A 53 -22.90 15.31 12.63
N ALA A 54 -21.62 15.21 12.24
CA ALA A 54 -21.21 14.44 11.06
C ALA A 54 -21.31 12.93 11.31
N LEU A 55 -21.01 12.49 12.54
CA LEU A 55 -21.11 11.08 12.95
C LEU A 55 -22.56 10.62 13.19
N ALA A 56 -23.49 11.56 13.35
CA ALA A 56 -24.92 11.26 13.47
C ALA A 56 -25.58 10.92 12.12
N VAL A 57 -24.94 11.27 10.99
CA VAL A 57 -25.43 10.94 9.65
C VAL A 57 -25.03 9.51 9.30
N THR A 58 -26.01 8.67 8.99
CA THR A 58 -25.80 7.25 8.68
C THR A 58 -26.38 6.84 7.34
N ILE A 59 -25.76 5.83 6.72
CA ILE A 59 -26.29 5.09 5.58
C ILE A 59 -26.26 3.62 5.96
N GLY A 60 -27.42 2.98 6.05
CA GLY A 60 -27.50 1.57 6.49
C GLY A 60 -26.89 1.33 7.86
N ASP A 61 -27.28 2.16 8.82
CA ASP A 61 -26.86 2.10 10.22
C ASP A 61 -25.35 2.27 10.45
N LYS A 62 -24.62 2.78 9.44
CA LYS A 62 -23.19 3.10 9.53
C LYS A 62 -22.95 4.57 9.24
N ASN A 63 -22.22 5.25 10.12
CA ASN A 63 -21.71 6.58 9.82
C ASN A 63 -20.42 6.49 8.98
N ILE A 64 -19.93 7.62 8.50
CA ILE A 64 -18.72 7.68 7.66
C ILE A 64 -17.48 7.06 8.32
N ALA A 65 -17.29 7.21 9.64
CA ALA A 65 -16.15 6.63 10.33
C ALA A 65 -16.27 5.10 10.40
N ASP A 66 -17.47 4.59 10.68
CA ASP A 66 -17.73 3.15 10.71
C ASP A 66 -17.51 2.51 9.33
N VAL A 67 -17.72 3.27 8.25
CA VAL A 67 -17.45 2.81 6.88
C VAL A 67 -15.95 2.80 6.59
N THR A 68 -15.22 3.85 6.95
CA THR A 68 -13.77 3.95 6.68
C THR A 68 -12.91 3.03 7.55
N GLU A 69 -13.43 2.60 8.71
CA GLU A 69 -12.80 1.60 9.59
C GLU A 69 -12.97 0.16 9.07
N MET A 70 -13.88 -0.08 8.12
CA MET A 70 -13.99 -1.39 7.46
C MET A 70 -12.77 -1.66 6.60
N SER A 71 -12.41 -2.94 6.45
CA SER A 71 -11.44 -3.28 5.41
C SER A 71 -12.02 -2.96 4.02
N VAL A 72 -11.17 -2.70 3.04
CA VAL A 72 -11.57 -2.46 1.64
C VAL A 72 -12.45 -3.58 1.12
N ALA A 73 -12.19 -4.84 1.49
CA ALA A 73 -13.07 -5.98 1.17
C ALA A 73 -14.49 -5.80 1.76
N GLN A 74 -14.58 -5.50 3.05
CA GLN A 74 -15.85 -5.31 3.75
C GLN A 74 -16.62 -4.09 3.23
N GLU A 75 -15.91 -3.00 2.93
CA GLU A 75 -16.49 -1.79 2.37
C GLU A 75 -17.01 -2.03 0.95
N LEU A 76 -16.27 -2.77 0.13
CA LEU A 76 -16.71 -3.15 -1.22
C LEU A 76 -18.02 -3.95 -1.17
N ASP A 77 -18.12 -4.92 -0.26
CA ASP A 77 -19.34 -5.70 -0.03
C ASP A 77 -20.51 -4.84 0.45
N TRP A 78 -20.23 -3.81 1.27
CA TRP A 78 -21.22 -2.86 1.74
C TRP A 78 -21.75 -1.98 0.59
N VAL A 79 -20.87 -1.43 -0.25
CA VAL A 79 -21.25 -0.64 -1.43
C VAL A 79 -22.01 -1.47 -2.47
N MET A 80 -21.62 -2.73 -2.69
CA MET A 80 -22.34 -3.65 -3.57
C MET A 80 -23.76 -3.94 -3.07
N ARG A 81 -23.96 -4.05 -1.75
CA ARG A 81 -25.30 -4.20 -1.16
C ARG A 81 -26.16 -2.95 -1.34
N LEU A 82 -25.58 -1.75 -1.20
CA LEU A 82 -26.28 -0.49 -1.41
C LEU A 82 -26.69 -0.25 -2.87
N SER A 83 -25.86 -0.68 -3.83
CA SER A 83 -26.14 -0.57 -5.27
C SER A 83 -27.01 -1.71 -5.82
N GLY A 84 -27.19 -2.78 -5.04
CA GLY A 84 -27.92 -3.99 -5.45
C GLY A 84 -29.45 -3.85 -5.48
N ARG A 85 -30.12 -4.91 -5.94
CA ARG A 85 -31.60 -4.97 -6.05
C ARG A 85 -32.32 -4.97 -4.70
N LYS A 86 -31.67 -5.48 -3.64
CA LYS A 86 -32.21 -5.51 -2.27
C LYS A 86 -31.60 -4.40 -1.42
N THR A 87 -31.49 -3.20 -1.98
CA THR A 87 -30.95 -2.06 -1.26
C THR A 87 -31.92 -1.56 -0.20
N ILE A 88 -31.38 -0.85 0.78
CA ILE A 88 -32.13 -0.03 1.74
C ILE A 88 -32.48 1.36 1.19
N LEU A 89 -31.82 1.77 0.10
CA LEU A 89 -31.99 3.12 -0.47
C LEU A 89 -33.33 3.21 -1.20
N SER A 90 -34.02 4.33 -1.01
CA SER A 90 -35.21 4.67 -1.79
C SER A 90 -34.85 4.85 -3.28
N GLN A 91 -35.86 4.82 -4.14
CA GLN A 91 -35.68 5.02 -5.58
C GLN A 91 -34.99 6.36 -5.91
N ARG A 92 -35.33 7.43 -5.16
CA ARG A 92 -34.72 8.74 -5.32
C ARG A 92 -33.25 8.74 -4.90
N GLU A 93 -32.93 8.15 -3.76
CA GLU A 93 -31.55 8.06 -3.27
C GLU A 93 -30.69 7.20 -4.21
N GLN A 94 -31.21 6.08 -4.69
CA GLN A 94 -30.51 5.27 -5.70
C GLN A 94 -30.22 6.08 -6.95
N MET A 95 -31.18 6.84 -7.46
CA MET A 95 -31.00 7.65 -8.66
C MET A 95 -29.88 8.69 -8.47
N ILE A 96 -29.83 9.33 -7.30
CA ILE A 96 -28.80 10.34 -6.96
C ILE A 96 -27.44 9.68 -6.74
N ALA A 97 -27.40 8.59 -5.96
CA ALA A 97 -26.17 7.96 -5.51
C ALA A 97 -25.55 7.01 -6.55
N ARG A 98 -26.27 6.62 -7.60
CA ARG A 98 -25.83 5.61 -8.59
C ARG A 98 -24.42 5.85 -9.11
N GLN A 99 -24.12 7.08 -9.54
CA GLN A 99 -22.80 7.39 -10.11
C GLN A 99 -21.70 7.38 -9.04
N ILE A 100 -22.02 7.85 -7.84
CA ILE A 100 -21.09 7.88 -6.69
C ILE A 100 -20.76 6.46 -6.24
N LEU A 101 -21.78 5.61 -6.05
CA LEU A 101 -21.59 4.21 -5.66
C LEU A 101 -20.80 3.42 -6.71
N LYS A 102 -21.05 3.68 -8.00
CA LYS A 102 -20.27 3.08 -9.09
C LYS A 102 -18.79 3.46 -8.99
N GLU A 103 -18.49 4.73 -8.72
CA GLU A 103 -17.12 5.22 -8.60
C GLU A 103 -16.42 4.65 -7.36
N ILE A 104 -17.08 4.62 -6.21
CA ILE A 104 -16.54 4.01 -4.98
C ILE A 104 -16.26 2.52 -5.21
N GLN A 105 -17.22 1.80 -5.79
CA GLN A 105 -17.06 0.37 -6.10
C GLN A 105 -15.87 0.13 -7.04
N ALA A 106 -15.68 0.98 -8.05
CA ALA A 106 -14.54 0.87 -8.97
C ALA A 106 -13.21 1.06 -8.23
N ARG A 107 -13.09 2.11 -7.40
CA ARG A 107 -11.86 2.43 -6.65
C ARG A 107 -11.50 1.35 -5.63
N LEU A 108 -12.49 0.87 -4.86
CA LEU A 108 -12.30 -0.25 -3.94
C LEU A 108 -11.95 -1.54 -4.70
N GLY A 109 -12.55 -1.75 -5.88
CA GLY A 109 -12.20 -2.83 -6.79
C GLY A 109 -10.73 -2.78 -7.20
N PHE A 110 -10.20 -1.61 -7.58
CA PHE A 110 -8.79 -1.46 -7.94
C PHE A 110 -7.84 -1.74 -6.77
N LEU A 111 -8.18 -1.31 -5.55
CA LEU A 111 -7.40 -1.65 -4.36
C LEU A 111 -7.37 -3.15 -4.11
N ARG A 112 -8.49 -3.85 -4.30
CA ARG A 112 -8.56 -5.31 -4.23
C ARG A 112 -7.75 -6.00 -5.33
N ASP A 113 -7.81 -5.49 -6.57
CA ASP A 113 -7.08 -6.05 -7.70
C ASP A 113 -5.56 -6.01 -7.48
N VAL A 114 -5.06 -5.01 -6.74
CA VAL A 114 -3.64 -4.90 -6.35
C VAL A 114 -3.33 -5.52 -4.98
N GLY A 115 -4.24 -6.32 -4.41
CA GLY A 115 -4.02 -7.07 -3.18
C GLY A 115 -3.96 -6.22 -1.91
N LEU A 116 -4.72 -5.12 -1.84
CA LEU A 116 -4.80 -4.22 -0.69
C LEU A 116 -6.18 -4.24 -0.01
N ASP A 117 -6.94 -5.32 -0.18
CA ASP A 117 -8.29 -5.47 0.34
C ASP A 117 -8.37 -5.67 1.86
N TYR A 118 -7.24 -5.98 2.50
CA TYR A 118 -7.09 -6.06 3.96
C TYR A 118 -6.90 -4.70 4.64
N LEU A 119 -6.58 -3.65 3.88
CA LEU A 119 -6.41 -2.29 4.43
C LEU A 119 -7.75 -1.66 4.77
N THR A 120 -7.74 -0.74 5.72
CA THR A 120 -8.86 0.18 5.99
C THR A 120 -8.58 1.53 5.35
N ILE A 121 -9.64 2.28 5.01
CA ILE A 121 -9.49 3.62 4.41
C ILE A 121 -8.99 4.65 5.42
N ASP A 122 -9.28 4.44 6.71
CA ASP A 122 -8.83 5.31 7.80
C ASP A 122 -7.37 5.10 8.21
N ARG A 123 -6.69 4.06 7.69
CA ARG A 123 -5.29 3.75 8.01
C ARG A 123 -4.39 4.94 7.69
N ALA A 124 -3.55 5.31 8.66
CA ALA A 124 -2.63 6.42 8.50
C ALA A 124 -1.56 6.11 7.44
N SER A 125 -1.40 7.00 6.45
CA SER A 125 -0.46 6.82 5.33
C SER A 125 0.99 6.60 5.78
N ALA A 126 1.40 7.23 6.88
CA ALA A 126 2.73 7.05 7.47
C ALA A 126 3.02 5.63 7.99
N THR A 127 2.00 4.77 8.12
CA THR A 127 2.14 3.38 8.58
C THR A 127 2.20 2.38 7.44
N LEU A 128 2.10 2.82 6.19
CA LEU A 128 2.14 1.95 5.02
C LEU A 128 3.59 1.52 4.73
N SER A 129 3.76 0.26 4.32
CA SER A 129 5.02 -0.20 3.75
C SER A 129 5.27 0.46 2.38
N GLY A 130 6.51 0.42 1.91
CA GLY A 130 6.86 0.93 0.58
C GLY A 130 6.03 0.27 -0.53
N GLY A 131 5.89 -1.07 -0.49
CA GLY A 131 5.07 -1.82 -1.44
C GLY A 131 3.58 -1.51 -1.34
N GLU A 132 3.04 -1.31 -0.13
CA GLU A 132 1.64 -0.85 0.04
C GLU A 132 1.43 0.52 -0.60
N ALA A 133 2.29 1.50 -0.31
CA ALA A 133 2.17 2.85 -0.87
C ALA A 133 2.29 2.86 -2.40
N GLN A 134 3.21 2.06 -2.95
CA GLN A 134 3.37 1.88 -4.40
C GLN A 134 2.12 1.29 -5.06
N ARG A 135 1.54 0.24 -4.47
CA ARG A 135 0.32 -0.39 -5.01
C ARG A 135 -0.90 0.52 -4.89
N ILE A 136 -1.02 1.34 -3.84
CA ILE A 136 -2.06 2.39 -3.77
C ILE A 136 -1.90 3.39 -4.92
N ARG A 137 -0.66 3.80 -5.23
CA ARG A 137 -0.39 4.69 -6.37
C ARG A 137 -0.80 4.03 -7.68
N LEU A 138 -0.48 2.75 -7.87
CA LEU A 138 -0.91 1.97 -9.04
C LEU A 138 -2.44 1.92 -9.17
N ALA A 139 -3.15 1.54 -8.10
CA ALA A 139 -4.62 1.54 -8.04
C ALA A 139 -5.23 2.90 -8.40
N THR A 140 -4.62 3.99 -7.92
CA THR A 140 -5.04 5.35 -8.23
C THR A 140 -4.85 5.70 -9.70
N GLN A 141 -3.73 5.27 -10.31
CA GLN A 141 -3.48 5.49 -11.74
C GLN A 141 -4.45 4.70 -12.62
N ILE A 142 -4.77 3.47 -12.25
CA ILE A 142 -5.79 2.66 -12.94
C ILE A 142 -7.14 3.39 -12.94
N GLY A 143 -7.53 3.93 -11.78
CA GLY A 143 -8.79 4.67 -11.65
C GLY A 143 -8.83 6.00 -12.38
N SER A 144 -7.69 6.55 -12.81
CA SER A 144 -7.66 7.78 -13.59
C SER A 144 -8.17 7.60 -15.02
N GLY A 145 -8.15 6.37 -15.55
CA GLY A 145 -8.61 6.06 -16.91
C GLY A 145 -7.83 6.79 -18.02
N LEU A 146 -6.60 7.23 -17.73
CA LEU A 146 -5.75 7.89 -18.72
C LEU A 146 -5.36 6.93 -19.85
N MET A 147 -5.21 7.48 -21.05
CA MET A 147 -4.80 6.76 -22.27
C MET A 147 -3.62 7.50 -22.92
N GLY A 148 -2.76 6.78 -23.64
CA GLY A 148 -1.57 7.36 -24.28
C GLY A 148 -0.47 7.74 -23.29
N VAL A 149 -0.45 7.14 -22.10
CA VAL A 149 0.57 7.39 -21.06
C VAL A 149 1.61 6.27 -21.07
N LEU A 150 2.87 6.65 -20.84
CA LEU A 150 3.94 5.70 -20.50
C LEU A 150 4.06 5.59 -18.98
N TYR A 151 3.66 4.46 -18.43
CA TYR A 151 3.85 4.12 -17.03
C TYR A 151 5.20 3.43 -16.85
N ILE A 152 6.03 3.93 -15.93
CA ILE A 152 7.29 3.31 -15.53
C ILE A 152 7.12 2.81 -14.09
N CYS A 153 7.20 1.49 -13.91
CA CYS A 153 7.04 0.82 -12.63
C CYS A 153 8.36 0.18 -12.19
N ASP A 154 8.74 0.43 -10.95
CA ASP A 154 9.97 -0.07 -10.34
C ASP A 154 9.64 -1.19 -9.35
N GLU A 155 9.87 -2.44 -9.73
CA GLU A 155 9.61 -3.66 -8.94
C GLU A 155 8.23 -3.69 -8.22
N PRO A 156 7.10 -3.62 -8.97
CA PRO A 156 5.76 -3.60 -8.37
C PRO A 156 5.37 -4.88 -7.60
N THR A 157 6.11 -5.98 -7.73
CA THR A 157 5.89 -7.21 -6.95
C THR A 157 6.49 -7.16 -5.55
N VAL A 158 7.27 -6.13 -5.20
CA VAL A 158 7.92 -6.02 -3.89
C VAL A 158 6.90 -6.04 -2.75
N GLY A 159 7.14 -6.96 -1.80
CA GLY A 159 6.25 -7.16 -0.64
C GLY A 159 4.87 -7.72 -1.01
N LEU A 160 4.73 -8.34 -2.18
CA LEU A 160 3.56 -9.10 -2.58
C LEU A 160 3.81 -10.60 -2.35
N HIS A 161 2.76 -11.33 -1.98
CA HIS A 161 2.84 -12.78 -1.89
C HIS A 161 2.72 -13.38 -3.30
N PRO A 162 3.47 -14.45 -3.66
CA PRO A 162 3.44 -15.01 -5.01
C PRO A 162 2.05 -15.45 -5.53
N ALA A 163 1.11 -15.69 -4.61
CA ALA A 163 -0.28 -16.00 -4.95
C ALA A 163 -1.05 -14.81 -5.56
N ASP A 164 -0.58 -13.58 -5.34
CA ASP A 164 -1.23 -12.35 -5.80
C ASP A 164 -0.57 -11.75 -7.05
N ASP A 165 0.57 -12.27 -7.49
CA ASP A 165 1.28 -11.83 -8.71
C ASP A 165 0.37 -11.88 -9.94
N ALA A 166 -0.44 -12.93 -10.05
CA ALA A 166 -1.38 -13.09 -11.15
C ALA A 166 -2.37 -11.92 -11.26
N ARG A 167 -2.86 -11.40 -10.13
CA ARG A 167 -3.80 -10.27 -10.10
C ARG A 167 -3.11 -8.97 -10.51
N LEU A 168 -1.88 -8.76 -10.05
CA LEU A 168 -1.06 -7.61 -10.43
C LEU A 168 -0.77 -7.63 -11.95
N ILE A 169 -0.37 -8.79 -12.48
CA ILE A 169 -0.10 -8.98 -13.91
C ILE A 169 -1.37 -8.67 -14.73
N GLU A 170 -2.53 -9.21 -14.35
CA GLU A 170 -3.80 -8.93 -15.03
C GLU A 170 -4.13 -7.43 -15.00
N THR A 171 -3.88 -6.79 -13.87
CA THR A 171 -4.10 -5.35 -13.69
C THR A 171 -3.22 -4.51 -14.60
N LEU A 172 -1.94 -4.84 -14.73
CA LEU A 172 -1.01 -4.18 -15.66
C LEU A 172 -1.43 -4.42 -17.10
N LYS A 173 -1.83 -5.65 -17.47
CA LYS A 173 -2.36 -5.95 -18.80
C LYS A 173 -3.57 -5.09 -19.13
N ARG A 174 -4.52 -4.95 -18.21
CA ARG A 174 -5.68 -4.06 -18.37
C ARG A 174 -5.27 -2.61 -18.59
N MET A 175 -4.29 -2.10 -17.84
CA MET A 175 -3.77 -0.73 -18.03
C MET A 175 -3.16 -0.54 -19.42
N ARG A 176 -2.40 -1.52 -19.92
CA ARG A 176 -1.82 -1.52 -21.27
C ARG A 176 -2.94 -1.54 -22.32
N ASP A 177 -3.92 -2.41 -22.15
CA ASP A 177 -5.03 -2.62 -23.10
C ASP A 177 -5.99 -1.41 -23.18
N LEU A 178 -5.98 -0.52 -22.18
CA LEU A 178 -6.62 0.80 -22.26
C LEU A 178 -5.93 1.77 -23.26
N GLY A 179 -4.81 1.37 -23.87
CA GLY A 179 -4.05 2.21 -24.81
C GLY A 179 -2.86 2.91 -24.16
N ASN A 180 -2.28 2.30 -23.13
CA ASN A 180 -1.06 2.79 -22.47
C ASN A 180 0.12 1.88 -22.76
N THR A 181 1.33 2.39 -22.53
CA THR A 181 2.55 1.58 -22.51
C THR A 181 3.02 1.43 -21.07
N ILE A 182 3.44 0.22 -20.69
CA ILE A 182 3.93 -0.06 -19.34
C ILE A 182 5.35 -0.61 -19.47
N LEU A 183 6.30 0.11 -18.89
CA LEU A 183 7.67 -0.32 -18.69
C LEU A 183 7.81 -0.77 -17.23
N VAL A 184 8.15 -2.03 -17.03
CA VAL A 184 8.34 -2.59 -15.69
C VAL A 184 9.80 -3.00 -15.53
N VAL A 185 10.44 -2.51 -14.47
CA VAL A 185 11.72 -3.04 -13.98
C VAL A 185 11.38 -4.13 -12.97
N GLU A 186 11.77 -5.37 -13.24
CA GLU A 186 11.40 -6.52 -12.41
C GLU A 186 12.47 -7.61 -12.42
N HIS A 187 12.42 -8.44 -11.39
CA HIS A 187 13.20 -9.65 -11.25
C HIS A 187 12.33 -10.90 -11.04
N ASP A 188 11.00 -10.74 -10.92
CA ASP A 188 10.06 -11.85 -10.80
C ASP A 188 9.87 -12.63 -12.13
N GLU A 189 9.91 -13.97 -12.03
CA GLU A 189 9.78 -14.86 -13.18
C GLU A 189 8.36 -14.82 -13.78
N ALA A 190 7.31 -14.75 -12.97
CA ALA A 190 5.94 -14.74 -13.47
C ALA A 190 5.64 -13.47 -14.28
N MET A 191 6.14 -12.32 -13.83
CA MET A 191 6.07 -11.07 -14.58
C MET A 191 6.83 -11.15 -15.91
N MET A 192 8.08 -11.62 -15.90
CA MET A 192 8.88 -11.77 -17.13
C MET A 192 8.18 -12.67 -18.14
N ARG A 193 7.62 -13.80 -17.69
CA ARG A 193 6.89 -14.72 -18.56
C ARG A 193 5.60 -14.14 -19.13
N ALA A 194 4.99 -13.18 -18.43
CA ALA A 194 3.77 -12.52 -18.85
C ALA A 194 3.99 -11.30 -19.76
N ALA A 195 5.23 -10.83 -19.89
CA ALA A 195 5.59 -9.65 -20.67
C ALA A 195 5.49 -9.90 -22.18
N ASP A 196 5.04 -8.88 -22.93
CA ASP A 196 5.00 -8.95 -24.39
C ASP A 196 6.40 -8.80 -25.01
N HIS A 197 7.29 -8.06 -24.34
CA HIS A 197 8.65 -7.75 -24.76
C HIS A 197 9.55 -7.62 -23.52
N ILE A 198 10.76 -8.16 -23.59
CA ILE A 198 11.75 -8.13 -22.50
C ILE A 198 13.03 -7.49 -23.02
N ILE A 199 13.63 -6.63 -22.19
CA ILE A 199 14.95 -6.05 -22.41
C ILE A 199 15.83 -6.50 -21.26
N ASP A 200 16.83 -7.33 -21.53
CA ASP A 200 17.80 -7.79 -20.54
C ASP A 200 19.02 -6.87 -20.56
N LEU A 201 19.36 -6.31 -19.40
CA LEU A 201 20.52 -5.44 -19.20
C LEU A 201 21.63 -6.20 -18.49
N GLY A 202 22.87 -5.99 -18.93
CA GLY A 202 24.01 -6.67 -18.34
C GLY A 202 25.32 -6.37 -19.09
N PRO A 203 26.28 -7.32 -19.13
CA PRO A 203 26.25 -8.65 -18.49
C PRO A 203 26.52 -8.63 -16.97
N GLY A 204 27.00 -7.52 -16.41
CA GLY A 204 27.22 -7.32 -14.98
C GLY A 204 26.64 -6.00 -14.47
N ALA A 205 27.02 -5.60 -13.26
CA ALA A 205 26.66 -4.31 -12.68
C ALA A 205 27.81 -3.30 -12.83
N GLY A 206 27.50 -2.00 -12.66
CA GLY A 206 28.50 -0.92 -12.71
C GLY A 206 29.20 -0.83 -14.06
N GLU A 207 30.53 -0.74 -14.06
CA GLU A 207 31.35 -0.65 -15.28
C GLU A 207 31.29 -1.90 -16.18
N HIS A 208 30.81 -3.02 -15.64
CA HIS A 208 30.61 -4.27 -16.39
C HIS A 208 29.18 -4.41 -16.95
N GLY A 209 28.33 -3.39 -16.76
CA GLY A 209 26.94 -3.37 -17.18
C GLY A 209 26.61 -2.26 -18.16
N GLY A 210 25.33 -1.90 -18.23
CA GLY A 210 24.86 -0.78 -19.07
C GLY A 210 24.70 -1.13 -20.55
N HIS A 211 24.77 -2.40 -20.92
CA HIS A 211 24.55 -2.88 -22.27
C HIS A 211 23.25 -3.68 -22.37
N ILE A 212 22.56 -3.55 -23.50
CA ILE A 212 21.43 -4.42 -23.86
C ILE A 212 22.03 -5.75 -24.32
N VAL A 213 21.80 -6.80 -23.54
CA VAL A 213 22.29 -8.15 -23.86
C VAL A 213 21.36 -8.81 -24.88
N VAL A 214 20.06 -8.66 -24.67
CA VAL A 214 19.00 -9.13 -25.58
C VAL A 214 17.76 -8.25 -25.41
N SER A 215 17.03 -8.05 -26.50
CA SER A 215 15.77 -7.31 -26.53
C SER A 215 14.83 -8.00 -27.50
N GLY A 216 13.72 -8.55 -27.00
CA GLY A 216 12.83 -9.36 -27.82
C GLY A 216 11.75 -10.05 -27.00
N SER A 217 11.21 -11.14 -27.57
CA SER A 217 10.24 -11.99 -26.88
C SER A 217 10.89 -12.82 -25.78
N LEU A 218 10.07 -13.43 -24.92
CA LEU A 218 10.54 -14.41 -23.92
C LEU A 218 11.40 -15.52 -24.54
N ALA A 219 11.05 -16.00 -25.73
CA ALA A 219 11.81 -17.04 -26.44
C ALA A 219 13.22 -16.55 -26.82
N ASP A 220 13.32 -15.33 -27.36
CA ASP A 220 14.62 -14.73 -27.73
C ASP A 220 15.54 -14.59 -26.50
N VAL A 221 14.98 -14.23 -25.35
CA VAL A 221 15.74 -14.14 -24.09
C VAL A 221 16.19 -15.52 -23.62
N MET A 222 15.33 -16.53 -23.64
CA MET A 222 15.67 -17.91 -23.23
C MET A 222 16.71 -18.58 -24.14
N ASP A 223 16.75 -18.22 -25.43
CA ASP A 223 17.71 -18.74 -26.40
C ASP A 223 19.06 -18.00 -26.38
N CYS A 224 19.12 -16.80 -25.78
CA CYS A 224 20.33 -16.00 -25.69
C CYS A 224 21.31 -16.55 -24.64
N ARG A 225 22.38 -17.21 -25.08
CA ARG A 225 23.43 -17.76 -24.19
C ARG A 225 24.19 -16.71 -23.36
N HIS A 226 24.19 -15.45 -23.80
CA HIS A 226 24.85 -14.36 -23.10
C HIS A 226 23.95 -13.70 -22.04
N SER A 227 22.63 -13.97 -22.06
CA SER A 227 21.68 -13.46 -21.07
C SER A 227 21.74 -14.30 -19.80
N LEU A 228 22.21 -13.72 -18.70
CA LEU A 228 22.19 -14.39 -17.40
C LEU A 228 20.74 -14.73 -17.00
N THR A 229 19.83 -13.78 -17.22
CA THR A 229 18.39 -13.93 -17.00
C THR A 229 17.82 -15.10 -17.82
N GLY A 230 18.14 -15.18 -19.12
CA GLY A 230 17.75 -16.28 -19.99
C GLY A 230 18.22 -17.65 -19.52
N LEU A 231 19.45 -17.75 -19.02
CA LEU A 231 20.00 -18.98 -18.44
C LEU A 231 19.25 -19.44 -17.18
N TYR A 232 18.69 -18.52 -16.38
CA TYR A 232 17.83 -18.88 -15.25
C TYR A 232 16.43 -19.28 -15.72
N LEU A 233 15.83 -18.52 -16.64
CA LEU A 233 14.48 -18.77 -17.15
C LEU A 233 14.33 -20.10 -17.91
N ASN A 234 15.39 -20.55 -18.58
CA ASN A 234 15.42 -21.85 -19.28
C ASN A 234 15.92 -23.01 -18.39
N GLY A 235 16.31 -22.73 -17.15
CA GLY A 235 16.75 -23.74 -16.18
C GLY A 235 18.20 -24.23 -16.34
N THR A 236 19.00 -23.65 -17.24
CA THR A 236 20.44 -23.93 -17.34
C THR A 236 21.18 -23.56 -16.04
N LYS A 237 20.78 -22.45 -15.42
CA LYS A 237 21.19 -22.03 -14.07
C LYS A 237 19.98 -22.12 -13.15
N GLN A 238 20.21 -22.58 -11.93
CA GLN A 238 19.17 -22.72 -10.90
C GLN A 238 19.76 -22.44 -9.52
N ILE A 239 18.90 -22.04 -8.58
CA ILE A 239 19.27 -21.94 -7.17
C ILE A 239 19.10 -23.34 -6.55
N PRO A 240 20.19 -24.02 -6.15
CA PRO A 240 20.08 -25.38 -5.65
C PRO A 240 19.37 -25.41 -4.29
N LEU A 241 18.44 -26.36 -4.13
CA LEU A 241 17.86 -26.64 -2.83
C LEU A 241 18.91 -27.30 -1.92
N PRO A 242 19.03 -26.88 -0.65
CA PRO A 242 19.99 -27.48 0.27
C PRO A 242 19.60 -28.94 0.53
N SER A 243 20.57 -29.85 0.38
CA SER A 243 20.38 -31.29 0.60
C SER A 243 20.04 -31.65 2.05
N ARG A 244 20.38 -30.77 3.00
CA ARG A 244 20.02 -30.88 4.42
C ARG A 244 19.57 -29.52 4.94
N ARG A 245 18.41 -29.46 5.59
CA ARG A 245 17.94 -28.29 6.33
C ARG A 245 18.45 -28.36 7.77
N ARG A 246 18.73 -27.21 8.39
CA ARG A 246 19.09 -27.14 9.81
C ARG A 246 17.89 -27.61 10.63
N ARG A 247 18.11 -28.46 11.63
CA ARG A 247 17.06 -28.83 12.60
C ARG A 247 16.74 -27.59 13.44
N GLY A 248 15.46 -27.34 13.69
CA GLY A 248 15.03 -26.29 14.62
C GLY A 248 15.52 -26.58 16.04
N SER A 249 15.59 -25.55 16.88
CA SER A 249 15.97 -25.69 18.29
C SER A 249 14.93 -26.44 19.13
N GLY A 250 13.72 -26.64 18.59
CA GLY A 250 12.56 -27.14 19.33
C GLY A 250 11.71 -26.02 19.92
N ASP A 251 12.20 -24.78 19.89
CA ASP A 251 11.42 -23.60 20.26
C ASP A 251 10.46 -23.24 19.13
N GLU A 252 9.20 -23.02 19.48
CA GLU A 252 8.17 -22.57 18.55
C GLU A 252 7.66 -21.18 18.93
N LEU A 253 7.39 -20.37 17.93
CA LEU A 253 6.72 -19.08 18.10
C LEU A 253 5.30 -19.22 17.55
N VAL A 254 4.32 -19.34 18.45
CA VAL A 254 2.91 -19.47 18.07
C VAL A 254 2.33 -18.08 17.91
N ILE A 255 2.13 -17.65 16.66
CA ILE A 255 1.38 -16.44 16.35
C ILE A 255 -0.12 -16.79 16.48
N LYS A 256 -0.76 -16.29 17.53
CA LYS A 256 -2.22 -16.34 17.68
C LYS A 256 -2.78 -15.02 17.16
N GLY A 257 -3.33 -15.08 15.95
CA GLY A 257 -4.12 -14.02 15.33
C GLY A 257 -5.58 -14.37 15.35
#